data_AF-Q82W23-F1
#
_entry.id   AF-Q82W23-F1
#
_cell.length_a   1.000
_cell.length_b   1.000
_cell.length_c   1.000
_cell.angle_alpha   90.00
_cell.angle_beta   90.00
_cell.angle_gamma   90.00
#
_symmetry.space_group_name_H-M   'P 1'
#
loop_
_entity.id
_entity.type
_entity.pdbx_description
1 polymer ?
#
loop_
_entity_poly.entity_id
_entity_poly.type
_entity_poly.pdbx_seq_one_letter_code
_entity_poly.pdbx_strand_id
1 'polypeptide(L)' 'MTVINENEIALCIRRAVEAYFQDLDGEKPCPIYEMVIRSVEKPLIEIAMHYAQGNQSKAAELLGINRNTLRNRLTKHQIR' A
#
# COMPACT_ATOMS: atom_id res chain seq x y z
N MET A 1 -24.35 5.00 -14.01
CA MET A 1 -23.27 4.38 -13.22
C MET A 1 -22.81 5.43 -12.23
N THR A 2 -22.96 5.16 -10.93
CA THR A 2 -22.63 6.13 -9.86
C THR A 2 -21.15 6.45 -9.92
N VAL A 3 -20.82 7.72 -10.18
CA VAL A 3 -19.45 8.22 -10.06
C VAL A 3 -19.14 8.17 -8.58
N ILE A 4 -18.49 7.08 -8.14
CA ILE A 4 -17.84 7.07 -6.83
C ILE A 4 -16.83 8.22 -6.92
N ASN A 5 -16.93 9.17 -5.99
CA ASN A 5 -15.96 10.25 -5.87
C ASN A 5 -14.65 9.62 -5.38
N GLU A 6 -13.92 8.97 -6.29
CA GLU A 6 -12.65 8.31 -6.02
C GLU A 6 -11.63 9.37 -5.62
N ASN A 7 -10.90 9.10 -4.54
CA ASN A 7 -9.77 9.95 -4.18
C ASN A 7 -8.60 9.72 -5.16
N GLU A 8 -7.66 10.66 -5.18
CA GLU A 8 -6.50 10.61 -6.08
C GLU A 8 -5.69 9.30 -5.99
N ILE A 9 -5.64 8.67 -4.80
CA ILE A 9 -4.94 7.40 -4.60
C ILE A 9 -5.65 6.28 -5.36
N ALA A 10 -6.97 6.20 -5.25
CA ALA A 10 -7.78 5.21 -5.97
C ALA A 10 -7.63 5.38 -7.50
N LEU A 11 -7.63 6.62 -7.98
CA LEU A 11 -7.42 6.93 -9.39
C LEU A 11 -6.02 6.51 -9.86
N CYS A 12 -4.98 6.77 -9.07
CA CYS A 12 -3.61 6.33 -9.37
C CYS A 12 -3.50 4.81 -9.46
N ILE A 13 -4.10 4.08 -8.52
CA ILE A 13 -4.09 2.61 -8.51
C ILE A 13 -4.81 2.07 -9.76
N ARG A 14 -5.98 2.60 -10.08
CA ARG A 14 -6.75 2.21 -11.28
C ARG A 14 -5.92 2.34 -12.54
N ARG A 15 -5.34 3.54 -12.77
CA ARG A 15 -4.52 3.82 -13.95
C ARG A 15 -3.30 2.88 -14.04
N ALA A 16 -2.61 2.65 -12.91
CA ALA A 16 -1.43 1.81 -12.88
C ALA A 16 -1.75 0.33 -13.18
N VAL A 17 -2.85 -0.19 -12.63
CA VAL A 17 -3.26 -1.58 -12.85
C VAL A 17 -3.80 -1.79 -14.26
N GLU A 18 -4.56 -0.83 -14.81
CA GLU A 18 -5.03 -0.87 -16.21
C GLU A 18 -3.85 -0.87 -17.20
N ALA A 19 -2.84 -0.03 -16.98
CA ALA A 19 -1.63 -0.02 -17.80
C ALA A 19 -0.88 -1.36 -17.73
N TYR A 20 -0.70 -1.92 -16.53
CA TYR A 20 -0.08 -3.24 -16.36
C TYR A 20 -0.80 -4.34 -17.16
N PHE A 21 -2.13 -4.33 -17.22
CA PHE A 21 -2.89 -5.28 -18.05
C PHE A 21 -2.74 -5.06 -19.55
N GLN A 22 -2.56 -3.82 -19.99
CA GLN A 22 -2.28 -3.53 -21.41
C GLN A 22 -0.89 -4.02 -21.81
N ASP A 23 0.09 -3.91 -20.91
CA ASP A 23 1.48 -4.32 -21.12
C ASP A 23 1.71 -5.83 -21.04
N LEU A 24 0.74 -6.59 -20.52
CA LEU A 24 0.85 -8.04 -20.33
C LEU A 24 0.89 -8.83 -21.65
N ASP A 25 0.46 -8.26 -22.78
CA ASP A 25 0.51 -8.86 -24.12
C ASP A 25 0.10 -10.36 -24.18
N GLY A 26 -0.90 -10.74 -23.39
CA GLY A 26 -1.43 -12.12 -23.31
C GLY A 26 -0.70 -13.07 -22.36
N GLU A 27 0.37 -12.63 -21.69
CA GLU A 27 1.05 -13.38 -20.64
C GLU A 27 0.18 -13.51 -19.37
N LYS A 28 0.47 -14.54 -18.56
CA LYS A 28 -0.26 -14.74 -17.31
C LYS A 28 0.20 -13.71 -16.27
N PRO A 29 -0.71 -12.89 -15.69
CA PRO A 29 -0.33 -11.95 -14.65
C PRO A 29 0.21 -12.65 -13.41
N CYS A 30 1.20 -12.03 -12.76
CA CYS A 30 1.56 -12.36 -11.39
C CYS A 30 0.38 -12.11 -10.42
N PRO A 31 0.42 -12.60 -9.16
CA PRO A 31 -0.62 -12.32 -8.17
C PRO A 31 -0.77 -10.80 -7.88
N ILE A 32 -1.71 -10.17 -8.60
CA ILE A 32 -1.88 -8.71 -8.63
C ILE A 32 -2.25 -8.15 -7.26
N TYR A 33 -3.06 -8.87 -6.49
CA TYR A 33 -3.46 -8.43 -5.15
C TYR A 33 -2.23 -8.19 -4.25
N GLU A 34 -1.32 -9.16 -4.15
CA GLU A 34 -0.10 -8.99 -3.34
C GLU A 34 0.83 -7.93 -3.94
N MET A 35 0.94 -7.84 -5.27
CA MET A 35 1.74 -6.81 -5.93
C MET A 35 1.25 -5.40 -5.55
N VAL A 36 -0.05 -5.14 -5.68
CA VAL A 36 -0.65 -3.83 -5.39
C VAL A 36 -0.58 -3.54 -3.90
N ILE A 37 -0.96 -4.49 -3.04
CA ILE A 37 -0.91 -4.29 -1.59
C ILE A 37 0.51 -3.98 -1.13
N ARG A 38 1.53 -4.71 -1.58
CA ARG A 38 2.93 -4.41 -1.21
C ARG A 38 3.38 -3.03 -1.72
N SER A 39 2.95 -2.64 -2.92
CA SER A 39 3.30 -1.35 -3.53
C SER A 39 2.70 -0.15 -2.79
N VAL A 40 1.53 -0.32 -2.17
CA VAL A 40 0.85 0.75 -1.42
C VAL A 40 1.23 0.72 0.06
N GLU A 41 1.29 -0.46 0.66
CA GLU A 41 1.43 -0.62 2.10
C GLU A 41 2.83 -0.21 2.60
N LYS A 42 3.89 -0.59 1.88
CA LYS A 42 5.26 -0.24 2.27
C LYS A 42 5.49 1.27 2.37
N PRO A 43 5.23 2.09 1.33
CA PRO A 43 5.44 3.53 1.43
C PRO A 43 4.52 4.19 2.45
N LEU A 44 3.28 3.71 2.62
CA LEU A 44 2.37 4.21 3.65
C LEU A 44 2.96 4.04 5.06
N ILE A 45 3.52 2.86 5.34
CA ILE A 45 4.15 2.57 6.64
C ILE A 45 5.43 3.41 6.82
N GLU A 46 6.26 3.54 5.80
CA GLU A 46 7.49 4.36 5.85
C GLU A 46 7.18 5.81 6.19
N ILE A 47 6.17 6.40 5.53
CA ILE A 47 5.71 7.77 5.79
C ILE A 47 5.17 7.91 7.22
N ALA A 48 4.36 6.95 7.68
CA ALA A 48 3.83 6.97 9.04
C ALA A 48 4.94 6.86 10.10
N MET A 49 5.92 5.99 9.90
CA MET A 49 7.08 5.84 10.78
C MET A 49 7.94 7.11 10.79
N HIS A 50 8.16 7.73 9.64
CA HIS A 50 8.88 8.99 9.53
C HIS A 50 8.15 10.11 10.28
N TYR A 51 6.84 10.27 10.07
CA TYR A 51 6.03 11.26 10.78
C TYR A 51 5.96 11.00 12.30
N ALA A 52 6.00 9.74 12.69
CA ALA A 52 6.09 9.32 14.09
C ALA A 52 7.51 9.39 14.68
N GLN A 53 8.52 9.84 13.91
CA GLN A 53 9.93 9.90 14.32
C GLN A 53 10.45 8.56 14.87
N GLY A 54 10.07 7.46 14.21
CA GLY A 54 10.45 6.10 14.63
C GLY A 54 9.60 5.51 15.76
N ASN A 55 8.68 6.26 16.35
CA ASN A 55 7.81 5.74 17.41
C ASN A 55 6.71 4.84 16.84
N GLN A 56 6.88 3.52 16.98
CA GLN A 56 5.93 2.54 16.46
C GLN A 56 4.53 2.64 17.08
N SER A 57 4.40 3.03 18.35
CA SER A 57 3.07 3.19 18.97
C SER A 57 2.31 4.35 18.34
N LYS A 58 2.99 5.48 18.12
CA LYS A 58 2.41 6.66 17.44
C LYS A 58 2.13 6.37 15.97
N ALA A 59 3.03 5.67 15.27
CA ALA A 59 2.79 5.25 13.89
C ALA A 59 1.58 4.30 13.77
N ALA A 60 1.43 3.36 14.69
CA ALA A 60 0.29 2.45 14.72
C ALA A 60 -1.04 3.18 14.97
N GLU A 61 -1.03 4.19 15.83
CA GLU A 61 -2.17 5.09 16.05
C GLU A 61 -2.52 5.88 14.79
N LEU A 62 -1.53 6.49 14.12
CA LEU A 62 -1.74 7.22 12.85
C LEU A 62 -2.33 6.33 11.75
N LEU A 63 -1.86 5.08 11.68
CA LEU A 63 -2.34 4.09 10.73
C LEU A 63 -3.67 3.44 11.13
N GLY A 64 -4.16 3.66 12.36
CA GLY A 64 -5.37 3.04 12.88
C GLY A 64 -5.28 1.52 13.04
N ILE A 65 -4.08 0.98 13.28
CA ILE A 65 -3.85 -0.47 13.41
C ILE A 65 -3.24 -0.82 14.77
N ASN A 66 -3.36 -2.08 15.18
CA ASN A 66 -2.67 -2.58 16.36
C ASN A 66 -1.13 -2.49 16.17
N ARG A 67 -0.41 -2.07 17.21
CA ARG A 67 1.06 -1.98 17.21
C ARG A 67 1.75 -3.31 16.84
N ASN A 68 1.22 -4.45 17.28
CA ASN A 68 1.77 -5.76 16.92
C ASN A 68 1.60 -6.04 15.42
N THR A 69 0.48 -5.61 14.84
CA THR A 69 0.25 -5.66 13.38
C THR A 69 1.25 -4.78 12.65
N LEU A 70 1.48 -3.55 13.10
CA LEU A 70 2.52 -2.68 12.52
C LEU A 70 3.90 -3.35 12.60
N ARG A 71 4.27 -3.90 13.76
CA ARG A 71 5.56 -4.58 13.94
C ARG A 71 5.74 -5.74 12.95
N ASN A 72 4.72 -6.56 12.76
CA ASN A 72 4.75 -7.65 11.79
C ASN A 72 4.89 -7.13 10.34
N ARG A 73 4.22 -6.01 10.01
CA ARG A 73 4.32 -5.38 8.69
C ARG A 73 5.70 -4.77 8.44
N LEU A 74 6.31 -4.13 9.44
CA LEU A 74 7.70 -3.64 9.37
C LEU A 74 8.68 -4.77 9.04
N THR A 75 8.54 -5.93 9.71
CA THR A 75 9.33 -7.13 9.39
C THR A 75 9.03 -7.66 7.98
N LYS A 76 7.75 -7.79 7.59
CA LYS A 76 7.34 -8.30 6.27
C LYS A 76 7.92 -7.46 5.12
N HIS A 77 7.98 -6.14 5.31
CA HIS A 77 8.44 -5.18 4.30
C HIS A 77 9.90 -4.76 4.43
N GLN A 78 10.60 -5.29 5.44
CA GLN A 78 12.01 -5.02 5.74
C GLN A 78 12.29 -3.53 5.94
N ILE A 79 11.38 -2.84 6.63
CA ILE A 79 11.49 -1.42 6.98
C ILE A 79 12.29 -1.34 8.30
N ARG A 80 13.35 -0.52 8.31
CA ARG A 80 14.25 -0.34 9.45
C ARG A 80 13.81 0.80 10.35
#